data_AF-A0ABD4UTS3-F1
#
_entry.id   AF-A0ABD4UTS3-F1
#
_cell.length_a   1.000
_cell.length_b   1.000
_cell.length_c   1.000
_cell.angle_alpha   90.00
_cell.angle_beta   90.00
_cell.angle_gamma   90.00
#
_symmetry.space_group_name_H-M   'P 1'
#
loop_
_entity.id
_entity.type
_entity.pdbx_description
1 polymer ?
#
loop_
_entity_poly.entity_id
_entity_poly.type
_entity_poly.pdbx_seq_one_letter_code
_entity_poly.pdbx_strand_id
1 'polypeptide(L)'
;LKGMRWTLLKDVFSLKPTAGAALHGLITAPKLTRTARAWLYKEQLREALDRKQINVMREMLKHWCVCVMRSKVEAMKEVAALVRRHMDGIVAWAQTRQTNGFLEAINGLFQSAKRRARGFKRLSTIKTVIFLIAGKLDFQTFNPHARQPT
;
A
#
# COMPACT_ATOMS: atom_id res chain seq x y z
N LEU A 1 -0.51 -21.28 19.14
CA LEU A 1 -1.72 -21.09 18.29
C LEU A 1 -1.61 -21.99 17.07
N LYS A 2 -2.06 -23.24 17.16
CA LYS A 2 -2.04 -24.18 16.03
C LYS A 2 -3.31 -23.98 15.20
N GLY A 3 -3.21 -23.85 13.87
CA GLY A 3 -4.35 -23.73 12.96
C GLY A 3 -4.92 -22.31 12.72
N MET A 4 -4.55 -21.29 13.50
CA MET A 4 -5.12 -19.92 13.38
C MET A 4 -4.37 -18.97 12.44
N ARG A 5 -3.32 -19.44 11.75
CA ARG A 5 -2.48 -18.60 10.88
C ARG A 5 -3.30 -17.86 9.81
N TRP A 6 -4.19 -18.57 9.13
CA TRP A 6 -5.01 -18.00 8.06
C TRP A 6 -6.11 -17.07 8.57
N THR A 7 -6.64 -17.35 9.77
CA THR A 7 -7.65 -16.49 10.43
C THR A 7 -7.07 -15.13 10.80
N LEU A 8 -5.82 -15.08 11.25
CA LEU A 8 -5.15 -13.84 11.65
C LEU A 8 -4.70 -12.97 10.46
N LEU A 9 -4.52 -13.58 9.29
CA LEU A 9 -4.09 -12.87 8.08
C LEU A 9 -5.25 -12.27 7.29
N LYS A 10 -6.45 -12.83 7.41
CA LYS A 10 -7.65 -12.37 6.71
C LYS A 10 -8.26 -11.15 7.37
N ASP A 11 -8.97 -10.37 6.55
CA ASP A 11 -9.76 -9.26 7.03
C ASP A 11 -10.96 -9.74 7.85
N VAL A 12 -11.32 -9.02 8.92
CA VAL A 12 -12.40 -9.43 9.85
C VAL A 12 -13.72 -9.63 9.11
N PHE A 13 -14.01 -8.75 8.16
CA PHE A 13 -15.23 -8.78 7.35
C PHE A 13 -15.25 -9.91 6.32
N SER A 14 -14.09 -10.54 6.05
CA SER A 14 -13.95 -11.67 5.11
C SER A 14 -13.86 -13.02 5.83
N LEU A 15 -13.93 -13.04 7.16
CA LEU A 15 -13.83 -14.27 7.95
C LEU A 15 -15.14 -15.04 7.97
N LYS A 16 -15.03 -16.38 7.90
CA LYS A 16 -16.17 -17.27 8.20
C LYS A 16 -16.59 -17.08 9.67
N PRO A 17 -17.90 -17.21 10.00
CA PRO A 17 -18.41 -16.95 11.36
C PRO A 17 -17.68 -17.72 12.48
N THR A 18 -17.32 -18.98 12.22
CA THR A 18 -16.58 -19.84 13.16
C THR A 18 -15.16 -19.34 13.42
N ALA A 19 -14.49 -18.81 12.39
CA ALA A 19 -13.16 -18.23 12.50
C ALA A 19 -13.20 -16.86 13.21
N GLY A 20 -14.27 -16.09 13.00
CA GLY A 20 -14.52 -14.83 13.70
C GLY A 20 -14.72 -15.01 15.22
N ALA A 21 -15.50 -16.01 15.64
CA ALA A 21 -15.69 -16.33 17.05
C ALA A 21 -14.38 -16.74 17.76
N ALA A 22 -13.54 -17.54 17.09
CA ALA A 22 -12.23 -17.94 17.60
C ALA A 22 -11.26 -16.76 17.72
N LEU A 23 -11.31 -15.81 16.78
CA LEU A 23 -10.54 -14.57 16.85
C LEU A 23 -11.03 -13.66 17.98
N HIS A 24 -12.34 -13.52 18.15
CA HIS A 24 -12.92 -12.76 19.25
C HIS A 24 -12.51 -13.34 20.61
N GLY A 25 -12.57 -14.65 20.79
CA GLY A 25 -12.08 -15.32 22.01
C GLY A 25 -10.58 -15.08 22.28
N LEU A 26 -9.77 -14.92 21.22
CA LEU A 26 -8.35 -14.59 21.35
C LEU A 26 -8.09 -13.14 21.80
N ILE A 27 -8.94 -12.21 21.37
CA ILE A 27 -8.82 -10.77 21.65
C ILE A 27 -9.41 -10.43 23.02
N THR A 28 -10.47 -11.12 23.44
CA THR A 28 -11.14 -10.92 24.73
C THR A 28 -10.47 -11.70 25.87
N ALA A 29 -9.44 -12.50 25.56
CA ALA A 29 -8.71 -13.26 26.57
C ALA A 29 -8.04 -12.34 27.61
N PRO A 30 -8.09 -12.68 28.91
CA PRO A 30 -7.54 -11.84 29.98
C PRO A 30 -6.03 -11.62 29.88
N LYS A 31 -5.32 -12.54 29.21
CA LYS A 31 -3.90 -12.39 28.87
C LYS A 31 -3.72 -12.47 27.36
N LEU A 32 -3.56 -11.30 26.74
CA LEU A 32 -3.32 -11.19 25.31
C LEU A 32 -1.96 -11.80 24.93
N THR A 33 -1.98 -12.77 24.01
CA THR A 33 -0.75 -13.31 23.42
C THR A 33 -0.05 -12.23 22.57
N ARG A 34 1.27 -12.37 22.35
CA ARG A 34 2.02 -11.43 21.48
C ARG A 34 1.40 -11.35 20.07
N THR A 35 0.89 -12.47 19.56
CA THR A 35 0.22 -12.56 18.27
C THR A 35 -1.13 -11.82 18.24
N ALA A 36 -1.96 -12.01 19.26
CA ALA A 36 -3.23 -11.28 19.40
C ALA A 36 -3.01 -9.78 19.52
N ARG A 37 -1.98 -9.37 20.28
CA ARG A 37 -1.59 -7.97 20.41
C ARG A 37 -1.10 -7.36 19.10
N ALA A 38 -0.27 -8.09 18.35
CA ALA A 38 0.19 -7.67 17.03
C ALA A 38 -0.98 -7.47 16.06
N TRP A 39 -1.96 -8.37 16.10
CA TRP A 39 -3.18 -8.28 15.30
C TRP A 39 -3.99 -7.02 15.65
N LEU A 40 -4.18 -6.74 16.94
CA LEU A 40 -4.87 -5.54 17.39
C LEU A 40 -4.18 -4.26 16.90
N TYR A 41 -2.84 -4.19 17.01
CA TYR A 41 -2.10 -3.03 16.52
C TYR A 41 -2.19 -2.85 15.00
N LYS A 42 -2.21 -3.95 14.23
CA LYS A 42 -2.44 -3.90 12.79
C LYS A 42 -3.82 -3.30 12.47
N GLU A 43 -4.88 -3.70 13.17
CA GLU A 43 -6.22 -3.15 12.92
C GLU A 43 -6.35 -1.70 13.37
N GLN A 44 -5.75 -1.32 14.51
CA GLN A 44 -5.69 0.09 14.94
C GLN A 44 -4.95 0.97 13.91
N LEU A 45 -3.86 0.46 13.32
CA LEU A 45 -3.14 1.16 12.25
C LEU A 45 -4.02 1.34 11.02
N ARG A 46 -4.77 0.30 10.63
CA ARG A 46 -5.72 0.37 9.52
C ARG A 46 -6.82 1.40 9.78
N GLU A 47 -7.39 1.40 10.98
CA GLU A 47 -8.42 2.37 11.36
C GLU A 47 -7.88 3.81 11.28
N ALA A 48 -6.67 4.05 11.80
CA ALA A 48 -6.02 5.35 11.72
C ALA A 48 -5.87 5.81 10.26
N LEU A 49 -5.37 4.94 9.37
CA LEU A 49 -5.15 5.26 7.96
C LEU A 49 -6.45 5.45 7.14
N ASP A 50 -7.56 4.84 7.57
CA ASP A 50 -8.85 5.02 6.90
C ASP A 50 -9.53 6.36 7.25
N ARG A 51 -9.10 7.04 8.32
CA ARG A 51 -9.66 8.35 8.69
C ARG A 51 -9.45 9.37 7.57
N LYS A 52 -10.53 10.08 7.22
CA LYS A 52 -10.52 11.15 6.19
C LYS A 52 -9.91 12.46 6.70
N GLN A 53 -10.01 12.72 8.01
CA GLN A 53 -9.45 13.92 8.62
C GLN A 53 -7.96 13.71 8.95
N ILE A 54 -7.09 14.43 8.24
CA ILE A 54 -5.63 14.26 8.31
C ILE A 54 -5.07 14.55 9.71
N ASN A 55 -5.56 15.60 10.37
CA ASN A 55 -5.09 15.96 11.71
C ASN A 55 -5.44 14.86 12.73
N VAL A 56 -6.65 14.31 12.64
CA VAL A 56 -7.09 13.19 13.49
C VAL A 56 -6.26 11.94 13.19
N MET A 57 -6.05 11.60 11.91
CA MET A 57 -5.17 10.49 11.53
C MET A 57 -3.76 10.67 12.11
N ARG A 58 -3.16 11.86 11.97
CA ARG A 58 -1.80 12.14 12.46
C ARG A 58 -1.70 11.91 13.96
N GLU A 59 -2.65 12.43 14.74
CA GLU A 59 -2.66 12.24 16.19
C GLU A 59 -2.92 10.78 16.58
N MET A 60 -3.83 10.09 15.89
CA MET A 60 -4.06 8.65 16.09
C MET A 60 -2.78 7.83 15.81
N LEU A 61 -2.05 8.13 14.73
CA LEU A 61 -0.79 7.45 14.40
C LEU A 61 0.31 7.75 15.43
N LYS A 62 0.42 8.98 15.92
CA LYS A 62 1.36 9.33 16.99
C LYS A 62 1.05 8.55 18.28
N HIS A 63 -0.21 8.55 18.70
CA HIS A 63 -0.66 7.82 19.88
C HIS A 63 -0.42 6.32 19.71
N TRP A 64 -0.80 5.76 18.57
CA TRP A 64 -0.55 4.37 18.21
C TRP A 64 0.93 4.01 18.29
N CYS A 65 1.83 4.84 17.75
CA CYS A 65 3.27 4.61 17.85
C CYS A 65 3.75 4.58 19.31
N VAL A 66 3.25 5.46 20.18
CA VAL A 66 3.60 5.43 21.62
C VAL A 66 3.13 4.13 22.27
N CYS A 67 1.91 3.70 21.99
CA CYS A 67 1.33 2.47 22.52
C CYS A 67 2.08 1.22 22.05
N VAL A 68 2.44 1.15 20.76
CA VAL A 68 3.20 0.04 20.18
C VAL A 68 4.63 -0.03 20.72
N MET A 69 5.30 1.12 20.90
CA MET A 69 6.67 1.16 21.45
C MET A 69 6.73 0.64 22.89
N ARG A 70 5.67 0.85 23.68
CA ARG A 70 5.54 0.32 25.05
C ARG A 70 5.15 -1.17 25.09
N SER A 71 4.80 -1.76 23.95
CA SER A 71 4.41 -3.16 23.86
C SER A 71 5.62 -4.11 23.94
N LYS A 72 5.39 -5.40 24.20
CA LYS A 72 6.42 -6.47 24.12
C LYS A 72 6.39 -7.20 22.76
N VAL A 73 6.13 -6.46 21.67
CA VAL A 73 6.02 -7.01 20.31
C VAL A 73 7.03 -6.30 19.40
N GLU A 74 8.24 -6.85 19.35
CA GLU A 74 9.42 -6.26 18.73
C GLU A 74 9.19 -5.97 17.23
N ALA A 75 8.59 -6.92 16.51
CA ALA A 75 8.23 -6.72 15.10
C ALA A 75 7.31 -5.51 14.87
N MET A 76 6.41 -5.19 15.81
CA MET A 76 5.54 -4.01 15.68
C MET A 76 6.25 -2.72 16.06
N LYS A 77 7.26 -2.77 16.94
CA LYS A 77 8.09 -1.60 17.24
C LYS A 77 8.86 -1.12 16.00
N GLU A 78 9.35 -2.04 15.18
CA GLU A 78 10.00 -1.72 13.91
C GLU A 78 9.03 -0.98 12.96
N VAL A 79 7.78 -1.44 12.88
CA VAL A 79 6.74 -0.77 12.10
C VAL A 79 6.42 0.61 12.67
N ALA A 80 6.29 0.74 13.99
CA ALA A 80 6.07 2.04 14.63
C ALA A 80 7.22 3.02 14.41
N ALA A 81 8.48 2.54 14.43
CA ALA A 81 9.64 3.34 14.10
C ALA A 81 9.63 3.78 12.62
N LEU A 82 9.23 2.89 11.70
CA LEU A 82 9.07 3.23 10.29
C LEU A 82 8.00 4.30 10.08
N VAL A 83 6.83 4.15 10.70
CA VAL A 83 5.72 5.13 10.64
C VAL A 83 6.17 6.48 11.19
N ARG A 84 6.93 6.51 12.30
CA ARG A 84 7.50 7.76 12.83
C ARG A 84 8.47 8.42 11.85
N ARG A 85 9.37 7.66 11.22
CA ARG A 85 10.34 8.19 10.24
C ARG A 85 9.68 8.75 8.98
N HIS A 86 8.57 8.16 8.55
CA HIS A 86 7.87 8.54 7.32
C HIS A 86 6.52 9.24 7.57
N MET A 87 6.33 9.84 8.75
CA MET A 87 5.05 10.45 9.15
C MET A 87 4.55 11.47 8.11
N ASP A 88 5.43 12.32 7.60
CA ASP A 88 5.03 13.35 6.64
C ASP A 88 4.68 12.78 5.27
N GLY A 89 5.36 11.71 4.83
CA GLY A 89 5.01 10.97 3.63
C GLY A 89 3.65 10.27 3.74
N ILE A 90 3.35 9.70 4.91
CA ILE A 90 2.04 9.08 5.20
C ILE A 90 0.93 10.13 5.19
N VAL A 91 1.19 11.32 5.73
CA VAL A 91 0.23 12.43 5.73
C VAL A 91 -0.01 12.99 4.32
N ALA A 92 1.05 13.14 3.51
CA ALA A 92 0.94 13.53 2.11
C ALA A 92 0.16 12.49 1.29
N TRP A 93 0.40 11.20 1.55
CA TRP A 93 -0.42 10.13 0.98
C TRP A 93 -1.88 10.24 1.41
N ALA A 94 -2.18 10.49 2.68
CA ALA A 94 -3.56 10.57 3.16
C ALA A 94 -4.34 11.75 2.57
N GLN A 95 -3.66 12.85 2.23
CA GLN A 95 -4.24 14.01 1.55
C GLN A 95 -4.71 13.66 0.13
N THR A 96 -3.91 12.91 -0.61
CA THR A 96 -4.13 12.66 -2.04
C THR A 96 -4.78 11.30 -2.28
N ARG A 97 -4.63 10.36 -1.35
CA ARG A 97 -4.84 8.91 -1.46
C ARG A 97 -4.32 8.31 -2.76
N GLN A 98 -3.34 8.98 -3.39
CA GLN A 98 -2.75 8.51 -4.62
C GLN A 98 -1.89 7.30 -4.31
N THR A 99 -2.21 6.19 -4.94
CA THR A 99 -1.41 4.97 -4.84
C THR A 99 -0.21 5.11 -5.78
N ASN A 100 0.89 4.45 -5.44
CA ASN A 100 2.01 4.27 -6.38
C ASN A 100 1.59 3.56 -7.68
N GLY A 101 0.37 3.03 -7.78
CA GLY A 101 -0.15 2.39 -8.99
C GLY A 101 -0.06 3.27 -10.25
N PHE A 102 -0.22 4.59 -10.13
CA PHE A 102 0.00 5.50 -11.28
C PHE A 102 1.48 5.55 -11.70
N LEU A 103 2.39 5.66 -10.73
CA LEU A 103 3.83 5.65 -10.97
C LEU A 103 4.31 4.28 -11.48
N GLU A 104 3.73 3.18 -10.97
CA GLU A 104 3.99 1.81 -11.43
C GLU A 104 3.48 1.59 -12.85
N ALA A 105 2.31 2.13 -13.20
CA ALA A 105 1.80 2.11 -14.58
C ALA A 105 2.74 2.85 -15.54
N ILE A 106 3.22 4.04 -15.15
CA ILE A 106 4.23 4.79 -15.93
C ILE A 106 5.54 4.00 -16.05
N ASN A 107 6.00 3.37 -14.96
CA ASN A 107 7.19 2.53 -14.99
C ASN A 107 7.01 1.30 -15.89
N GLY A 108 5.82 0.70 -15.90
CA GLY A 108 5.47 -0.39 -16.80
C GLY A 108 5.55 0.02 -18.28
N LEU A 109 5.00 1.19 -18.62
CA LEU A 109 5.10 1.77 -19.97
C LEU A 109 6.56 2.04 -20.36
N PHE A 110 7.37 2.60 -19.45
CA PHE A 110 8.79 2.84 -19.67
C PHE A 110 9.57 1.56 -19.94
N GLN A 111 9.37 0.53 -19.11
CA GLN A 111 10.05 -0.76 -19.26
C GLN A 111 9.63 -1.47 -20.55
N SER A 112 8.34 -1.40 -20.93
CA SER A 112 7.84 -1.93 -22.19
C SER A 112 8.49 -1.23 -23.39
N ALA A 113 8.55 0.11 -23.38
CA ALA A 113 9.19 0.90 -24.42
C ALA A 113 10.69 0.56 -24.55
N LYS A 114 11.40 0.44 -23.42
CA LYS A 114 12.83 0.06 -23.40
C LYS A 114 13.05 -1.35 -23.95
N ARG A 115 12.20 -2.31 -23.59
CA ARG A 115 12.26 -3.70 -24.07
C ARG A 115 12.04 -3.76 -25.59
N ARG A 116 11.07 -3.01 -26.11
CA ARG A 116 10.76 -2.95 -27.55
C ARG A 116 11.92 -2.39 -28.38
N ALA A 117 12.63 -1.40 -27.83
CA ALA A 117 13.77 -0.78 -28.50
C ALA A 117 15.11 -1.53 -28.34
N ARG A 118 15.16 -2.59 -27.50
CA ARG A 118 16.41 -3.27 -27.09
C ARG A 118 17.46 -2.30 -26.52
N GLY A 119 16.99 -1.24 -25.88
CA GLY A 119 17.83 -0.17 -25.33
C GLY A 119 17.96 1.04 -26.25
N PHE A 120 17.77 2.23 -25.67
CA PHE A 120 17.94 3.49 -26.39
C PHE A 120 19.32 4.08 -26.08
N LYS A 121 19.99 4.62 -27.11
CA LYS A 121 21.31 5.26 -26.97
C LYS A 121 21.24 6.71 -26.47
N ARG A 122 20.12 7.40 -26.66
CA ARG A 122 19.96 8.84 -26.34
C ARG A 122 18.72 9.06 -25.48
N LEU A 123 18.85 9.92 -24.46
CA LEU A 123 17.76 10.30 -23.56
C LEU A 123 16.64 11.08 -24.27
N SER A 124 16.98 11.90 -25.28
CA SER A 124 16.00 12.62 -26.09
C SER A 124 15.05 11.65 -26.80
N THR A 125 15.59 10.59 -27.41
CA THR A 125 14.80 9.55 -28.08
C THR A 125 13.87 8.83 -27.11
N ILE A 126 14.35 8.51 -25.89
CA ILE A 126 13.52 7.91 -24.85
C ILE A 126 12.34 8.83 -24.50
N LYS A 127 12.59 10.13 -24.28
CA LYS A 127 11.55 11.10 -23.95
C LYS A 127 10.48 11.18 -25.05
N THR A 128 10.89 11.31 -26.32
CA THR A 128 9.96 11.37 -27.46
C THR A 128 9.06 10.14 -27.53
N VAL A 129 9.63 8.94 -27.38
CA VAL A 129 8.86 7.68 -27.44
C VAL A 129 7.89 7.58 -26.26
N ILE A 130 8.28 8.00 -25.05
CA ILE A 130 7.38 8.03 -23.90
C ILE A 130 6.21 8.97 -24.15
N PHE A 131 6.45 10.18 -24.66
CA PHE A 131 5.38 11.13 -24.99
C PHE A 131 4.46 10.58 -26.09
N LEU A 132 4.99 9.86 -27.07
CA LEU A 132 4.22 9.21 -28.13
C LEU A 132 3.28 8.12 -27.58
N ILE A 133 3.79 7.27 -26.68
CA ILE A 133 3.04 6.17 -26.05
C ILE A 133 2.00 6.72 -25.06
N ALA A 134 2.39 7.65 -24.20
CA ALA A 134 1.50 8.21 -23.19
C ALA A 134 0.42 9.13 -23.77
N GLY A 135 0.74 9.83 -24.87
CA GLY A 135 -0.18 10.77 -25.52
C GLY A 135 -1.32 10.14 -26.30
N LYS A 136 -1.31 8.79 -26.50
CA LYS A 136 -2.32 8.05 -27.30
C LYS A 136 -2.69 8.77 -28.60
N LEU A 137 -1.70 9.36 -29.26
CA LEU A 137 -1.91 10.17 -30.45
C LEU A 137 -2.48 9.30 -31.57
N ASP A 138 -3.61 9.73 -32.12
CA ASP A 138 -4.21 9.08 -33.27
C ASP A 138 -3.51 9.57 -34.53
N PHE A 139 -2.70 8.70 -35.13
CA PHE A 139 -2.01 8.99 -36.38
C PHE A 139 -2.84 8.58 -37.61
N GLN A 140 -4.01 7.96 -37.43
CA GLN A 140 -4.87 7.55 -38.55
C GLN A 140 -5.46 8.75 -39.30
N THR A 141 -5.62 9.88 -38.62
CA THR A 141 -6.05 11.15 -39.23
C THR A 141 -5.06 11.68 -40.26
N PHE A 142 -3.77 11.32 -40.15
CA PHE A 142 -2.71 11.78 -41.07
C PHE A 142 -2.18 10.65 -41.96
N ASN A 143 -2.28 9.39 -41.52
CA ASN A 143 -1.86 8.22 -42.28
C ASN A 143 -2.81 7.04 -42.00
N PRO A 144 -3.65 6.66 -42.98
CA PRO A 144 -4.61 5.55 -42.83
C PRO A 144 -3.98 4.20 -42.46
N HIS A 145 -2.68 4.02 -42.73
CA HIS A 145 -1.93 2.80 -42.46
C HIS A 145 -1.19 2.81 -41.12
N ALA A 146 -1.14 3.94 -40.40
CA ALA A 146 -0.46 4.08 -39.13
C ALA A 146 -1.34 3.62 -37.95
N ARG A 147 -1.76 2.35 -37.95
CA ARG A 147 -2.38 1.75 -36.76
C ARG A 147 -1.35 1.65 -35.64
N GLN A 148 -1.70 2.14 -34.44
CA GLN A 148 -0.86 1.91 -33.27
C GLN A 148 -0.68 0.40 -33.06
N PRO A 149 0.55 -0.08 -32.88
CA PRO A 149 0.77 -1.49 -32.60
C PRO A 149 0.29 -1.79 -31.18
N THR A 150 -0.71 -2.67 -31.09
CA THR A 150 -1.19 -3.31 -29.86
C THR A 150 -0.06 -3.80 -28.96
#